data_AF-A0AAP8LSD6-F1
#
_entry.id   AF-A0AAP8LSD6-F1
#
_cell.length_a   1.000
_cell.length_b   1.000
_cell.length_c   1.000
_cell.angle_alpha   90.00
_cell.angle_beta   90.00
_cell.angle_gamma   90.00
#
_symmetry.space_group_name_H-M   'P 1'
#
loop_
_entity.id
_entity.type
_entity.pdbx_description
1 polymer ?
#
loop_
_entity_poly.entity_id
_entity_poly.type
_entity_poly.pdbx_seq_one_letter_code
_entity_poly.pdbx_strand_id
1 'polypeptide(L)'
;MNAELIELSIVAVLVVLDYVSGFVKALATHTVSSTKMRSGLFHKFAYVLVLALALLLEHGQQYIHIGITIPIVAPVCGYITIMEILSVLENAQALNPELAGSGIFKIFVNSSDALRREVEAQTGKHAAVEADTELDGRGKKPEDTPTENK
;
A
#
# COMPACT_ATOMS: atom_id res chain seq x y z
N MET A 1 -26.21 -8.86 -11.62
CA MET A 1 -25.30 -8.53 -10.50
C MET A 1 -24.16 -7.72 -11.12
N ASN A 2 -23.93 -6.49 -10.67
CA ASN A 2 -22.96 -5.59 -11.29
C ASN A 2 -21.53 -6.09 -11.01
N ALA A 3 -20.65 -6.07 -12.02
CA ALA A 3 -19.28 -6.58 -11.89
C ALA A 3 -18.51 -5.90 -10.74
N GLU A 4 -18.68 -4.58 -10.58
CA GLU A 4 -18.09 -3.79 -9.48
C GLU A 4 -18.47 -4.32 -8.09
N LEU A 5 -19.72 -4.76 -7.91
CA LEU A 5 -20.18 -5.32 -6.63
C LEU A 5 -19.53 -6.69 -6.34
N ILE A 6 -19.29 -7.48 -7.40
CA ILE A 6 -18.62 -8.79 -7.27
C ILE A 6 -17.14 -8.57 -6.89
N GLU A 7 -16.44 -7.68 -7.59
CA GLU A 7 -15.05 -7.35 -7.31
C GLU A 7 -14.87 -6.82 -5.89
N LEU A 8 -15.72 -5.89 -5.46
CA LEU A 8 -15.71 -5.35 -4.10
C LEU A 8 -15.95 -6.46 -3.05
N SER A 9 -16.86 -7.39 -3.32
CA SER A 9 -17.14 -8.50 -2.41
C SER A 9 -15.95 -9.46 -2.27
N ILE A 10 -15.24 -9.75 -3.36
CA ILE A 10 -14.03 -10.59 -3.35
C ILE A 10 -12.93 -9.92 -2.53
N VAL A 11 -12.67 -8.63 -2.77
CA VAL A 11 -11.68 -7.85 -2.03
C VAL A 11 -12.02 -7.83 -0.53
N ALA A 12 -13.27 -7.57 -0.17
CA ALA A 12 -13.71 -7.55 1.22
C ALA A 12 -13.49 -8.91 1.91
N VAL A 13 -13.85 -10.02 1.25
CA VAL A 13 -13.64 -11.37 1.80
C VAL A 13 -12.15 -11.68 1.98
N LEU A 14 -11.29 -11.30 1.03
CA LEU A 14 -9.85 -11.51 1.12
C LEU A 14 -9.21 -10.70 2.26
N VAL A 15 -9.59 -9.44 2.42
CA VAL A 15 -9.13 -8.59 3.54
C VAL A 15 -9.48 -9.21 4.89
N VAL A 16 -10.71 -9.73 5.03
CA VAL A 16 -11.17 -10.41 6.24
C VAL A 16 -10.40 -11.72 6.46
N LEU A 17 -10.26 -12.54 5.43
CA LEU A 17 -9.51 -13.79 5.51
C LEU A 17 -8.08 -13.56 5.96
N ASP A 18 -7.43 -12.54 5.42
CA ASP A 18 -6.06 -12.25 5.78
C ASP A 18 -5.92 -11.64 7.18
N TYR A 19 -6.89 -10.83 7.63
CA TYR A 19 -6.92 -10.40 9.03
C TYR A 19 -7.05 -11.60 9.99
N VAL A 20 -7.92 -12.56 9.66
CA VAL A 20 -8.10 -13.78 10.46
C VAL A 20 -6.85 -14.65 10.41
N SER A 21 -6.24 -14.86 9.24
CA SER A 21 -5.01 -15.67 9.12
C SER A 21 -3.84 -15.04 9.87
N GLY A 22 -3.70 -13.70 9.82
CA GLY A 22 -2.71 -12.95 10.59
C GLY A 22 -2.95 -13.04 12.10
N PHE A 23 -4.21 -13.04 12.54
CA PHE A 23 -4.57 -13.26 13.94
C PHE A 23 -4.22 -14.68 14.40
N VAL A 24 -4.57 -15.71 13.61
CA VAL A 24 -4.22 -17.11 13.90
C VAL A 24 -2.70 -17.30 13.97
N LYS A 25 -1.94 -16.69 13.04
CA LYS A 25 -0.47 -16.65 13.10
C LYS A 25 0.03 -16.07 14.42
N ALA A 26 -0.51 -14.93 14.83
CA ALA A 26 -0.10 -14.27 16.08
C ALA A 26 -0.42 -15.12 17.31
N LEU A 27 -1.55 -15.82 17.32
CA LEU A 27 -1.92 -16.77 18.38
C LEU A 27 -0.94 -17.96 18.42
N ALA A 28 -0.72 -18.61 17.28
CA ALA A 28 0.14 -19.80 17.18
C ALA A 28 1.61 -19.52 17.54
N THR A 29 2.08 -18.30 17.27
CA THR A 29 3.46 -17.87 17.59
C THR A 29 3.57 -17.24 18.99
N HIS A 30 2.49 -17.16 19.76
CA HIS A 30 2.42 -16.45 21.04
C HIS A 30 2.86 -14.98 20.97
N THR A 31 2.76 -14.34 19.80
CA THR A 31 3.18 -12.95 19.56
C THR A 31 2.01 -11.97 19.45
N VAL A 32 0.84 -12.34 19.98
CA VAL A 32 -0.38 -11.54 19.96
C VAL A 32 -0.10 -10.17 20.58
N SER A 33 -0.13 -9.14 19.72
CA SER A 33 0.03 -7.76 20.11
C SER A 33 -0.99 -6.93 19.36
N SER A 34 -1.88 -6.28 20.10
CA SER A 34 -2.89 -5.38 19.55
C SER A 34 -2.27 -4.22 18.77
N THR A 35 -1.08 -3.76 19.14
CA THR A 35 -0.33 -2.75 18.38
C THR A 35 0.06 -3.26 17.00
N LYS A 36 0.60 -4.48 16.90
CA LYS A 36 0.97 -5.09 15.62
C LYS A 36 -0.27 -5.34 14.73
N MET A 37 -1.34 -5.87 15.32
CA MET A 37 -2.59 -6.11 14.59
C MET A 37 -3.23 -4.82 14.07
N ARG A 38 -3.28 -3.75 14.88
CA ARG A 38 -3.79 -2.44 14.44
C ARG A 38 -2.92 -1.87 13.32
N SER A 39 -1.60 -1.94 13.45
CA SER A 39 -0.69 -1.47 12.39
C SER A 39 -0.95 -2.19 11.07
N GLY A 40 -1.08 -3.52 11.10
CA GLY A 40 -1.42 -4.31 9.91
C GLY A 40 -2.78 -3.94 9.32
N LEU A 41 -3.79 -3.71 10.16
CA LEU A 41 -5.12 -3.28 9.72
C LEU A 41 -5.10 -1.88 9.09
N PHE A 42 -4.32 -0.93 9.64
CA PHE A 42 -4.18 0.41 9.05
C PHE A 42 -3.52 0.39 7.66
N HIS A 43 -2.54 -0.50 7.44
CA HIS A 43 -1.93 -0.65 6.12
C HIS A 43 -2.95 -1.13 5.09
N LYS A 44 -3.83 -2.07 5.48
CA LYS A 44 -4.92 -2.52 4.61
C LYS A 44 -6.01 -1.48 4.42
N PHE A 45 -6.30 -0.70 5.46
CA PHE A 45 -7.24 0.41 5.36
C PHE A 45 -6.80 1.44 4.32
N ALA A 46 -5.49 1.66 4.14
CA ALA A 46 -4.97 2.50 3.06
C ALA A 46 -5.38 1.97 1.67
N TYR A 47 -5.37 0.66 1.44
CA TYR A 47 -5.86 0.08 0.18
C TYR A 47 -7.36 0.32 -0.02
N VAL A 48 -8.17 0.25 1.05
CA VAL A 48 -9.60 0.56 0.99
C VAL A 48 -9.84 2.04 0.64
N LEU A 49 -9.02 2.96 1.15
CA LEU A 49 -9.09 4.37 0.77
C LEU A 49 -8.75 4.59 -0.71
N VAL A 50 -7.74 3.91 -1.23
CA VAL A 50 -7.38 3.95 -2.66
C VAL A 50 -8.53 3.41 -3.52
N LEU A 51 -9.18 2.32 -3.11
CA LEU A 51 -10.35 1.78 -3.80
C LEU A 51 -11.54 2.76 -3.78
N ALA A 52 -11.79 3.42 -2.64
CA ALA A 52 -12.83 4.45 -2.53
C ALA A 52 -12.54 5.63 -3.46
N LEU A 53 -11.28 6.06 -3.56
CA LEU A 53 -10.86 7.09 -4.51
C LEU A 53 -11.07 6.64 -5.96
N ALA A 54 -10.72 5.40 -6.31
CA ALA A 54 -10.96 4.85 -7.65
C ALA A 54 -12.44 4.86 -8.03
N LEU A 55 -13.32 4.47 -7.10
CA LEU A 55 -14.78 4.53 -7.30
C LEU A 55 -15.27 5.96 -7.53
N LEU A 56 -14.78 6.93 -6.74
CA LEU A 56 -15.12 8.34 -6.92
C LEU A 56 -14.67 8.89 -8.26
N LEU A 57 -13.46 8.52 -8.71
CA LEU A 57 -12.93 8.97 -10.01
C LEU A 57 -13.73 8.36 -11.16
N GLU A 58 -13.98 7.05 -11.13
CA GLU A 58 -14.70 6.35 -12.20
C GLU A 58 -16.17 6.77 -12.29
N HIS A 59 -16.88 6.92 -11.16
CA HIS A 59 -18.22 7.51 -11.15
C HIS A 59 -18.21 9.01 -11.49
N GLY A 60 -17.17 9.73 -11.07
CA GLY A 60 -16.98 11.15 -11.34
C GLY A 60 -16.88 11.46 -12.85
N GLN A 61 -16.37 10.54 -13.65
CA GLN A 61 -16.31 10.66 -15.12
C GLN A 61 -17.70 10.82 -15.77
N GLN A 62 -18.76 10.37 -15.11
CA GLN A 62 -20.14 10.59 -15.59
C GLN A 62 -20.56 12.07 -15.49
N TYR A 63 -19.98 12.81 -14.54
CA TYR A 63 -20.27 14.22 -14.30
C TYR A 63 -19.22 15.16 -14.92
N ILE A 64 -17.99 14.67 -15.11
CA ILE A 64 -16.86 15.43 -15.65
C ILE A 64 -16.46 14.79 -16.99
N HIS A 65 -16.88 15.41 -18.09
CA HIS A 65 -16.60 14.89 -19.43
C HIS A 65 -15.16 15.19 -19.87
N ILE A 66 -14.27 14.24 -19.59
CA ILE A 66 -12.85 14.28 -19.98
C ILE A 66 -12.60 13.71 -21.39
N GLY A 67 -13.65 13.38 -22.14
CA GLY A 67 -13.58 12.83 -23.50
C GLY A 67 -13.13 11.37 -23.59
N ILE A 68 -12.72 10.76 -22.48
CA ILE A 68 -12.34 9.35 -22.36
C ILE A 68 -12.89 8.77 -21.04
N THR A 69 -13.37 7.53 -21.10
CA THR A 69 -13.75 6.74 -19.92
C THR A 69 -12.63 5.76 -19.63
N ILE A 70 -12.09 5.80 -18.41
CA ILE A 70 -10.97 4.94 -18.01
C ILE A 70 -11.50 4.03 -16.89
N PRO A 71 -11.46 2.70 -17.03
CA PRO A 71 -11.86 1.79 -15.96
C PRO A 71 -10.73 1.71 -14.92
N ILE A 72 -10.88 2.42 -13.79
CA ILE A 72 -9.86 2.55 -12.73
C ILE A 72 -10.10 1.54 -11.61
N VAL A 73 -11.35 1.21 -11.30
CA VAL A 73 -11.76 0.31 -10.24
C VAL A 73 -11.23 -1.09 -10.49
N ALA A 74 -11.41 -1.64 -11.69
CA ALA A 74 -10.97 -2.99 -12.04
C ALA A 74 -9.47 -3.26 -11.79
N PRO A 75 -8.52 -2.44 -12.29
CA PRO A 75 -7.09 -2.64 -12.01
C PRO A 75 -6.74 -2.45 -10.53
N VAL A 76 -7.40 -1.52 -9.82
CA VAL A 76 -7.19 -1.33 -8.37
C VAL A 76 -7.67 -2.55 -7.58
N CYS A 77 -8.85 -3.08 -7.88
CA CYS A 77 -9.37 -4.32 -7.30
C CYS A 77 -8.43 -5.50 -7.55
N GLY A 78 -7.92 -5.64 -8.78
CA GLY A 78 -6.95 -6.68 -9.13
C GLY A 78 -5.66 -6.58 -8.33
N TYR A 79 -5.11 -5.38 -8.18
CA TYR A 79 -3.92 -5.13 -7.36
C TYR A 79 -4.13 -5.51 -5.90
N ILE A 80 -5.23 -5.05 -5.28
CA ILE A 80 -5.55 -5.35 -3.87
C ILE A 80 -5.75 -6.85 -3.68
N THR A 81 -6.43 -7.51 -4.62
CA THR A 81 -6.64 -8.96 -4.60
C THR A 81 -5.32 -9.73 -4.55
N ILE A 82 -4.35 -9.36 -5.40
CA ILE A 82 -3.02 -9.99 -5.40
C ILE A 82 -2.31 -9.74 -4.06
N MET A 83 -2.39 -8.53 -3.52
CA MET A 83 -1.76 -8.19 -2.24
C MET A 83 -2.33 -8.97 -1.06
N GLU A 84 -3.64 -9.13 -0.98
CA GLU A 84 -4.26 -9.93 0.09
C GLU A 84 -3.93 -11.42 -0.07
N ILE A 85 -3.88 -11.96 -1.31
CA ILE A 85 -3.42 -13.34 -1.55
C ILE A 85 -1.98 -13.52 -1.03
N LEU A 86 -1.07 -12.61 -1.35
CA LEU A 86 0.32 -12.67 -0.89
C LEU A 86 0.42 -12.65 0.63
N SER A 87 -0.40 -11.83 1.29
CA SER A 87 -0.45 -11.75 2.76
C SER A 87 -0.98 -13.05 3.39
N VAL A 88 -2.03 -13.66 2.81
CA VAL A 88 -2.57 -14.93 3.29
C VAL A 88 -1.53 -16.04 3.16
N LEU A 89 -0.80 -16.06 2.05
CA LEU A 89 0.31 -16.98 1.85
C LEU A 89 1.35 -16.75 2.95
N GLU A 90 1.88 -15.54 3.15
CA GLU A 90 2.85 -15.27 4.22
C GLU A 90 2.39 -15.80 5.59
N ASN A 91 1.12 -15.61 5.93
CA ASN A 91 0.53 -16.13 7.16
C ASN A 91 0.47 -17.67 7.20
N ALA A 92 0.12 -18.31 6.09
CA ALA A 92 0.09 -19.76 5.96
C ALA A 92 1.49 -20.41 6.07
N GLN A 93 2.53 -19.81 5.47
CA GLN A 93 3.91 -20.31 5.61
C GLN A 93 4.42 -20.17 7.04
N ALA A 94 4.09 -19.07 7.72
CA ALA A 94 4.46 -18.91 9.13
C ALA A 94 3.79 -19.95 10.04
N LEU A 95 2.57 -20.40 9.69
CA LEU A 95 1.85 -21.46 10.41
C LEU A 95 2.33 -22.86 10.05
N ASN A 96 2.68 -23.10 8.78
CA ASN A 96 3.19 -24.37 8.29
C ASN A 96 4.42 -24.16 7.39
N PRO A 97 5.63 -24.17 7.99
CA PRO A 97 6.88 -23.94 7.26
C PRO A 97 7.17 -24.96 6.16
N GLU A 98 6.57 -26.16 6.21
CA GLU A 98 6.74 -27.17 5.16
C GLU A 98 6.13 -26.71 3.82
N LEU A 99 5.16 -25.77 3.83
CA LEU A 99 4.61 -25.15 2.63
C LEU A 99 5.64 -24.31 1.86
N ALA A 100 6.68 -23.78 2.53
CA ALA A 100 7.76 -23.03 1.90
C ALA A 100 8.61 -23.89 0.94
N GLY A 101 8.52 -25.22 1.08
CA GLY A 101 9.14 -26.17 0.16
C GLY A 101 8.41 -26.31 -1.18
N SER A 102 7.17 -25.82 -1.29
CA SER A 102 6.39 -25.90 -2.53
C SER A 102 6.85 -24.84 -3.55
N GLY A 103 7.04 -25.25 -4.81
CA GLY A 103 7.60 -24.38 -5.86
C GLY A 103 6.78 -23.11 -6.14
N ILE A 104 5.46 -23.18 -5.91
CA ILE A 104 4.54 -22.05 -6.09
C ILE A 104 4.85 -20.94 -5.07
N PHE A 105 5.10 -21.31 -3.80
CA PHE A 105 5.31 -20.35 -2.73
C PHE A 105 6.57 -19.49 -2.90
N LYS A 106 7.65 -20.11 -3.39
CA LYS A 106 8.92 -19.40 -3.66
C LYS A 106 8.76 -18.31 -4.71
N ILE A 107 7.90 -18.50 -5.70
CA ILE A 107 7.65 -17.49 -6.75
C ILE A 107 6.93 -16.29 -6.12
N PHE A 108 5.87 -16.54 -5.36
CA PHE A 108 5.06 -15.48 -4.75
C PHE A 108 5.83 -14.65 -3.70
N VAL A 109 6.56 -15.32 -2.79
CA VAL A 109 7.32 -14.64 -1.72
C VAL A 109 8.42 -13.75 -2.31
N ASN A 110 9.24 -14.28 -3.22
CA ASN A 110 10.33 -13.52 -3.83
C ASN A 110 9.83 -12.29 -4.61
N SER A 111 8.69 -12.42 -5.32
CA SER A 111 8.08 -11.29 -6.03
C SER A 111 7.55 -10.22 -5.08
N SER A 112 6.96 -10.60 -3.95
CA SER A 112 6.46 -9.65 -2.96
C SER A 112 7.59 -8.85 -2.30
N ASP A 113 8.70 -9.50 -1.95
CA ASP A 113 9.89 -8.86 -1.38
C ASP A 113 10.54 -7.91 -2.38
N ALA A 114 10.63 -8.29 -3.66
CA ALA A 114 11.14 -7.44 -4.72
C ALA A 114 10.29 -6.18 -4.91
N LEU A 115 8.96 -6.33 -4.89
CA LEU A 115 8.03 -5.20 -5.02
C LEU A 115 8.13 -4.25 -3.83
N ARG A 116 8.24 -4.77 -2.60
CA ARG A 116 8.44 -3.96 -1.39
C ARG A 116 9.73 -3.15 -1.46
N ARG A 117 10.83 -3.77 -1.89
CA ARG A 117 12.13 -3.09 -2.05
C ARG A 117 12.08 -1.97 -3.09
N GLU A 118 11.39 -2.18 -4.20
CA GLU A 118 11.22 -1.13 -5.22
C GLU A 118 10.42 0.06 -4.66
N VAL A 119 9.32 -0.21 -3.94
CA VAL A 119 8.50 0.84 -3.29
C VAL A 119 9.31 1.61 -2.24
N GLU A 120 10.11 0.92 -1.42
CA GLU A 120 11.00 1.55 -0.43
C GLU A 120 12.08 2.42 -1.10
N ALA A 121 12.66 1.95 -2.22
CA ALA A 121 13.64 2.70 -2.99
C ALA A 121 13.04 3.98 -3.62
N GLN A 122 11.77 3.94 -4.05
CA GLN A 122 11.07 5.12 -4.56
C GLN A 122 10.72 6.11 -3.44
N THR A 123 10.32 5.62 -2.28
CA THR A 123 9.99 6.44 -1.10
C THR A 123 11.24 7.16 -0.56
N GLY A 124 12.38 6.46 -0.49
CA GLY A 124 13.66 7.05 -0.07
C GLY A 124 14.18 8.12 -1.02
N LYS A 125 13.89 8.01 -2.33
CA LYS A 125 14.20 9.06 -3.31
C LYS A 125 13.33 10.30 -3.12
N HIS A 126 12.05 10.16 -2.84
CA HIS A 126 11.17 11.31 -2.55
C HIS A 126 11.59 12.05 -1.28
N ALA A 127 11.93 11.33 -0.21
CA ALA A 127 12.43 11.92 1.03
C ALA A 127 13.79 12.64 0.87
N ALA A 128 14.68 12.11 0.01
CA ALA A 128 15.94 12.78 -0.31
C ALA A 128 15.73 14.07 -1.13
N VAL A 129 14.77 14.07 -2.08
CA VAL A 129 14.44 15.25 -2.89
C VAL A 129 13.79 16.36 -2.05
N GLU A 130 12.92 16.02 -1.09
CA GLU A 130 12.37 17.00 -0.15
C GLU A 130 13.44 17.58 0.77
N ALA A 131 14.36 16.75 1.29
CA ALA A 131 15.46 17.21 2.14
C ALA A 131 16.43 18.15 1.39
N ASP A 132 16.74 17.88 0.13
CA ASP A 132 17.57 18.75 -0.70
C ASP A 132 16.86 20.09 -1.03
N THR A 133 15.54 20.07 -1.19
CA THR A 133 14.73 21.29 -1.42
C THR A 133 14.62 22.15 -0.16
N GLU A 134 14.54 21.55 1.03
CA GLU A 134 14.52 22.26 2.32
C GLU A 134 15.88 22.90 2.66
N LEU A 135 16.99 22.30 2.20
CA LEU A 135 18.34 22.83 2.38
C LEU A 135 18.67 24.00 1.43
N ASP A 136 18.10 24.03 0.22
CA ASP A 136 18.24 25.16 -0.72
C ASP A 136 17.44 26.40 -0.27
N GLY A 137 16.33 26.20 0.45
CA GLY A 137 15.47 27.28 0.96
C GLY A 137 16.02 28.08 2.17
N ARG A 138 17.08 27.60 2.85
CA ARG A 138 17.65 28.26 4.05
C ARG A 138 18.92 29.09 3.79
N GLY A 139 19.26 29.32 2.52
CA GLY A 139 20.51 29.93 2.08
C GLY A 139 20.44 31.37 1.54
N LYS A 140 19.58 32.26 2.06
CA LYS A 140 19.76 33.72 1.86
C LYS A 140 19.53 34.49 3.15
N LYS A 141 20.61 34.73 3.88
CA LYS A 141 20.68 35.76 4.92
C LYS A 141 20.62 37.13 4.22
N PRO A 142 19.84 38.12 4.69
CA PRO A 142 19.95 39.47 4.16
C PRO A 142 21.37 39.99 4.44
N GLU A 143 22.01 40.46 3.38
CA GLU A 143 23.31 41.14 3.44
C GLU A 143 23.08 42.52 4.09
N ASP A 144 23.34 42.58 5.39
CA ASP A 144 23.28 43.81 6.19
C ASP A 144 24.41 44.74 5.72
N THR A 145 24.03 45.77 4.97
CA THR A 145 24.96 46.75 4.41
C THR A 145 25.35 47.74 5.49
N PRO A 146 26.63 47.90 5.88
CA PRO A 146 27.01 48.94 6.81
C PRO A 146 26.97 50.29 6.10
N THR A 147 26.12 51.19 6.59
CA THR A 147 26.12 52.61 6.20
C THR A 147 27.48 53.23 6.53
N GLU A 148 28.26 53.55 5.51
CA GLU A 148 29.45 54.39 5.60
C GLU A 148 29.03 55.86 5.44
N ASN A 149 29.49 56.69 6.38
CA ASN A 149 29.33 58.13 6.42
C ASN A 149 29.82 58.83 5.14
N LYS A 150 29.00 59.75 4.61
CA LYS A 150 29.47 61.10 4.24
C LYS A 150 28.33 62.12 4.19
#